data_AF-A0A538GIH5-F1
#
_entry.id   AF-A0A538GIH5-F1
#
_cell.length_a   1.000
_cell.length_b   1.000
_cell.length_c   1.000
_cell.angle_alpha   90.00
_cell.angle_beta   90.00
_cell.angle_gamma   90.00
#
_symmetry.space_group_name_H-M   'P 1'
#
loop_
_entity.id
_entity.type
_entity.pdbx_description
1 polymer ?
#
loop_
_entity_poly.entity_id
_entity_poly.type
_entity_poly.pdbx_seq_one_letter_code
_entity_poly.pdbx_strand_id
1 'polypeptide(L)'
;MSLASLGSLLPPTGKANSFWLTRFQALSTGDSGEETYRIFYVGAQATGGLTPSFFVGSTTCTDSTPGNCKVVNYPVQNQITGHVCGNTLVADVPLSAFGSPVNGPILYNVTALSGGRNADDDLYADVDATPSFDYVRGSGTGGASC
;
A
#
# COMPACT_ATOMS: atom_id res chain seq x y z
N MET A 1 0.68 -6.57 -8.01
CA MET A 1 -0.70 -6.92 -7.63
C MET A 1 -1.50 -7.18 -8.89
N SER A 2 -2.23 -8.29 -8.98
CA SER A 2 -3.13 -8.59 -10.10
C SER A 2 -4.59 -8.41 -9.68
N LEU A 3 -5.39 -7.82 -10.57
CA LEU A 3 -6.80 -7.51 -10.35
C LEU A 3 -7.68 -8.25 -11.36
N ALA A 4 -8.97 -8.37 -11.05
CA ALA A 4 -9.95 -8.89 -12.00
C ALA A 4 -10.03 -8.01 -13.27
N SER A 5 -9.96 -6.68 -13.12
CA SER A 5 -9.94 -5.73 -14.22
C SER A 5 -9.31 -4.39 -13.81
N LEU A 6 -8.48 -3.83 -14.70
CA LEU A 6 -8.05 -2.41 -14.68
C LEU A 6 -8.61 -1.64 -15.88
N GLY A 7 -9.62 -2.19 -16.57
CA GLY A 7 -10.23 -1.56 -17.75
C GLY A 7 -10.99 -0.26 -17.44
N SER A 8 -11.38 -0.06 -16.18
CA SER A 8 -11.86 1.22 -15.66
C SER A 8 -11.09 1.55 -14.40
N LEU A 9 -10.51 2.75 -14.36
CA LEU A 9 -9.79 3.28 -13.21
C LEU A 9 -10.65 4.24 -12.39
N LEU A 10 -11.93 4.41 -12.76
CA LEU A 10 -12.84 5.31 -12.08
C LEU A 10 -13.05 4.89 -10.62
N PRO A 11 -13.07 5.86 -9.70
CA PRO A 11 -13.35 5.59 -8.29
C PRO A 11 -14.77 5.05 -8.06
N PRO A 12 -14.99 4.29 -6.97
CA PRO A 12 -16.33 4.01 -6.46
C PRO A 12 -17.14 5.30 -6.30
N THR A 13 -18.45 5.22 -6.51
CA THR A 13 -19.36 6.37 -6.39
C THR A 13 -19.17 7.11 -5.06
N GLY A 14 -19.02 8.43 -5.12
CA GLY A 14 -18.80 9.28 -3.95
C GLY A 14 -17.33 9.42 -3.53
N LYS A 15 -16.40 8.77 -4.24
CA LYS A 15 -14.96 8.92 -4.07
C LYS A 15 -14.30 9.60 -5.28
N ALA A 16 -13.20 10.30 -5.04
CA ALA A 16 -12.42 10.99 -6.08
C ALA A 16 -11.26 10.14 -6.62
N ASN A 17 -10.75 9.21 -5.81
CA ASN A 17 -9.57 8.40 -6.13
C ASN A 17 -9.87 6.90 -5.96
N SER A 18 -9.45 6.09 -6.93
CA SER A 18 -9.27 4.64 -6.77
C SER A 18 -7.89 4.38 -6.19
N PHE A 19 -7.78 3.43 -5.26
CA PHE A 19 -6.49 2.99 -4.74
C PHE A 19 -6.37 1.47 -4.74
N TRP A 20 -5.13 1.01 -4.79
CA TRP A 20 -4.74 -0.38 -4.70
C TRP A 20 -3.50 -0.48 -3.83
N LEU A 21 -3.55 -1.29 -2.78
CA LEU A 21 -2.49 -1.39 -1.78
C LEU A 21 -2.11 -2.84 -1.55
N THR A 22 -0.82 -3.15 -1.53
CA THR A 22 -0.30 -4.35 -0.87
C THR A 22 0.35 -3.93 0.42
N ARG A 23 -0.31 -4.20 1.54
CA ARG A 23 0.25 -3.94 2.88
C ARG A 23 0.91 -5.17 3.45
N PHE A 24 1.86 -4.97 4.36
CA PHE A 24 2.52 -6.01 5.11
C PHE A 24 3.06 -5.46 6.43
N GLN A 25 3.35 -6.34 7.38
CA GLN A 25 4.01 -6.03 8.63
C GLN A 25 5.46 -6.49 8.60
N ALA A 26 6.35 -5.64 9.10
CA ALA A 26 7.76 -5.98 9.25
C ALA A 26 8.33 -5.29 10.49
N LEU A 27 9.38 -5.89 11.05
CA LEU A 27 10.15 -5.27 12.11
C LEU A 27 10.79 -3.99 11.57
N SER A 28 10.68 -2.91 12.33
CA SER A 28 11.30 -1.63 12.01
C SER A 28 11.83 -1.00 13.28
N THR A 29 12.95 -0.29 13.14
CA THR A 29 13.46 0.61 14.18
C THR A 29 12.96 2.01 13.87
N GLY A 30 12.25 2.65 14.79
CA GLY A 30 11.83 4.03 14.61
C GLY A 30 12.92 5.04 14.95
N ASP A 31 12.59 6.32 14.81
CA ASP A 31 13.56 7.41 14.91
C ASP A 31 14.18 7.55 16.30
N SER A 32 13.51 7.03 17.34
CA SER A 32 14.03 7.02 18.73
C SER A 32 14.70 5.68 19.10
N GLY A 33 14.97 4.82 18.12
CA GLY A 33 15.60 3.52 18.33
C GLY A 33 14.64 2.42 18.79
N GLU A 34 13.34 2.70 18.84
CA GLU A 34 12.34 1.73 19.28
C GLU A 34 12.07 0.67 18.23
N GLU A 35 12.17 -0.60 18.62
CA GLU A 35 11.84 -1.73 17.76
C GLU A 35 10.36 -2.06 17.86
N THR A 36 9.67 -2.04 16.72
CA THR A 36 8.26 -2.39 16.65
C THR A 36 7.90 -2.94 15.27
N TYR A 37 6.88 -3.78 15.22
CA TYR A 37 6.30 -4.21 13.96
C TYR A 37 5.39 -3.11 13.42
N ARG A 38 5.75 -2.57 12.26
CA ARG A 38 5.00 -1.51 11.57
C ARG A 38 4.30 -2.06 10.36
N ILE A 39 3.18 -1.44 10.00
CA ILE A 39 2.49 -1.72 8.75
C ILE A 39 3.10 -0.83 7.67
N PHE A 40 3.64 -1.46 6.64
CA PHE A 40 4.15 -0.85 5.43
C PHE A 40 3.23 -1.20 4.25
N TYR A 41 3.29 -0.42 3.19
CA TYR A 41 2.54 -0.70 1.98
C TYR A 41 3.22 -0.20 0.71
N VAL A 42 2.97 -0.93 -0.37
CA VAL A 42 3.16 -0.46 -1.75
C VAL A 42 1.79 -0.18 -2.33
N GLY A 43 1.63 0.96 -2.96
CA GLY A 43 0.35 1.45 -3.43
C GLY A 43 0.37 2.00 -4.85
N ALA A 44 -0.79 2.03 -5.47
CA ALA A 44 -1.08 2.85 -6.64
C ALA A 44 -2.41 3.58 -6.46
N GLN A 45 -2.53 4.77 -7.04
CA GLN A 45 -3.73 5.58 -6.97
C GLN A 45 -4.05 6.20 -8.33
N ALA A 46 -5.31 6.11 -8.76
CA ALA A 46 -5.85 6.81 -9.92
C ALA A 46 -6.83 7.88 -9.48
N THR A 47 -6.57 9.14 -9.84
CA THR A 47 -7.47 10.27 -9.56
C THR A 47 -8.40 10.48 -10.75
N GLY A 48 -9.72 10.45 -10.53
CA GLY A 48 -10.70 10.67 -11.60
C GLY A 48 -10.58 9.71 -12.79
N GLY A 49 -10.03 8.51 -12.58
CA GLY A 49 -9.81 7.53 -13.65
C GLY A 49 -8.57 7.77 -14.52
N LEU A 50 -7.69 8.72 -14.16
CA LEU A 50 -6.42 8.93 -14.84
C LEU A 50 -5.42 7.80 -14.55
N THR A 51 -4.32 7.79 -15.31
CA THR A 51 -3.22 6.83 -15.12
C THR A 51 -2.77 6.78 -13.66
N PRO A 52 -2.58 5.59 -13.07
CA PRO A 52 -2.20 5.48 -11.68
C PRO A 52 -0.79 6.04 -11.41
N SER A 53 -0.63 6.78 -10.32
CA SER A 53 0.67 7.04 -9.71
C SER A 53 0.98 5.98 -8.66
N PHE A 54 2.26 5.69 -8.45
CA PHE A 54 2.70 4.62 -7.53
C PHE A 54 3.44 5.22 -6.35
N PHE A 55 3.23 4.64 -5.17
CA PHE A 55 3.80 5.15 -3.93
C PHE A 55 4.07 4.02 -2.94
N VAL A 56 4.90 4.31 -1.94
CA VAL A 56 5.06 3.47 -0.75
C VAL A 56 4.95 4.31 0.51
N GLY A 57 4.79 3.65 1.64
CA GLY A 57 4.85 4.30 2.93
C GLY A 57 4.60 3.36 4.10
N SER A 58 4.44 3.97 5.28
CA SER A 58 3.94 3.32 6.48
C SER A 58 2.61 3.94 6.91
N THR A 59 1.82 3.21 7.69
CA THR A 59 0.51 3.70 8.12
C THR A 59 0.62 4.92 9.02
N THR A 60 -0.32 5.85 8.88
CA THR A 60 -0.59 6.88 9.89
C THR A 60 -1.89 6.56 10.60
N CYS A 61 -2.23 7.34 11.61
CA CYS A 61 -3.51 7.18 12.29
C CYS A 61 -4.27 8.49 12.40
N THR A 62 -5.59 8.42 12.20
CA THR A 62 -6.49 9.48 12.62
C THR A 62 -6.79 9.30 14.11
N ASP A 63 -6.23 10.20 14.91
CA ASP A 63 -6.40 10.21 16.35
C ASP A 63 -7.40 11.31 16.74
N SER A 64 -8.38 10.97 17.57
CA SER A 64 -9.19 11.99 18.28
C SER A 64 -8.71 12.20 19.72
N THR A 65 -7.78 11.37 20.18
CA THR A 65 -7.20 11.40 21.54
C THR A 65 -5.78 10.84 21.50
N PRO A 66 -4.79 11.47 22.14
CA PRO A 66 -3.43 10.94 22.14
C PRO A 66 -3.37 9.49 22.64
N GLY A 67 -2.70 8.62 21.89
CA GLY A 67 -2.51 7.21 22.25
C GLY A 67 -3.63 6.25 21.84
N ASN A 68 -4.67 6.72 21.15
CA ASN A 68 -5.65 5.84 20.50
C ASN A 68 -5.54 5.91 18.98
N CYS A 69 -5.52 4.75 18.32
CA CYS A 69 -5.65 4.71 16.88
C CYS A 69 -7.05 4.23 16.50
N LYS A 70 -7.89 5.14 15.97
CA LYS A 70 -9.27 4.81 15.57
C LYS A 70 -9.37 4.36 14.12
N VAL A 71 -8.63 5.01 13.23
CA VAL A 71 -8.62 4.71 11.79
C VAL A 71 -7.18 4.65 11.31
N VAL A 72 -6.79 3.49 10.80
CA VAL A 72 -5.47 3.28 10.18
C VAL A 72 -5.53 3.80 8.75
N ASN A 73 -4.67 4.76 8.44
CA ASN A 73 -4.61 5.39 7.12
C ASN A 73 -3.38 4.94 6.33
N TYR A 74 -3.52 4.93 5.00
CA TYR A 74 -2.46 4.58 4.04
C TYR A 74 -2.15 5.77 3.11
N PRO A 75 -1.65 6.91 3.63
CA PRO A 75 -1.47 8.14 2.85
C PRO A 75 -0.53 7.95 1.64
N VAL A 76 -0.61 8.83 0.66
CA VAL A 76 0.43 8.90 -0.37
C VAL A 76 1.67 9.55 0.23
N GLN A 77 2.73 8.78 0.49
CA GLN A 77 3.97 9.30 1.07
C GLN A 77 5.09 9.42 0.02
N ASN A 78 5.80 8.32 -0.25
CA ASN A 78 6.98 8.33 -1.11
C ASN A 78 6.62 7.83 -2.50
N GLN A 79 6.73 8.69 -3.51
CA GLN A 79 6.50 8.29 -4.90
C GLN A 79 7.56 7.29 -5.37
N ILE A 80 7.12 6.30 -6.13
CA ILE A 80 7.99 5.28 -6.74
C ILE A 80 7.61 5.11 -8.22
N THR A 81 8.50 4.48 -8.98
CA THR A 81 8.19 4.08 -10.34
C THR A 81 7.45 2.75 -10.34
N GLY A 82 6.32 2.72 -11.03
CA GLY A 82 5.57 1.50 -11.32
C GLY A 82 4.91 1.63 -12.69
N HIS A 83 4.32 0.55 -13.14
CA HIS A 83 3.64 0.48 -14.43
C HIS A 83 2.50 -0.54 -14.40
N VAL A 84 1.67 -0.50 -15.43
CA VAL A 84 0.50 -1.38 -15.60
C VAL A 84 0.80 -2.38 -16.71
N CYS A 85 0.77 -3.68 -16.40
CA CYS A 85 0.81 -4.77 -17.40
C CYS A 85 -0.57 -5.48 -17.40
N GLY A 86 -1.43 -5.13 -18.37
CA GLY A 86 -2.80 -5.66 -18.41
C GLY A 86 -3.59 -5.32 -17.14
N ASN A 87 -4.06 -6.34 -16.41
CA ASN A 87 -4.73 -6.15 -15.12
C ASN A 87 -3.78 -6.23 -13.91
N THR A 88 -2.47 -6.09 -14.13
CA THR A 88 -1.46 -6.18 -13.06
C THR A 88 -0.75 -4.85 -12.88
N LEU A 89 -0.74 -4.37 -11.64
CA LEU A 89 0.09 -3.26 -11.18
C LEU A 89 1.44 -3.80 -10.74
N VAL A 90 2.52 -3.32 -11.36
CA VAL A 90 3.89 -3.77 -11.12
C VAL A 90 4.74 -2.61 -10.65
N ALA A 91 5.48 -2.82 -9.56
CA ALA A 91 6.43 -1.85 -9.04
C ALA A 91 7.59 -2.58 -8.37
N ASP A 92 8.81 -2.17 -8.70
CA ASP A 92 10.03 -2.63 -8.05
C ASP A 92 10.44 -1.61 -7.00
N VAL A 93 10.45 -2.04 -5.74
CA VAL A 93 10.60 -1.14 -4.61
C VAL A 93 11.86 -1.48 -3.82
N PRO A 94 12.88 -0.58 -3.80
CA PRO A 94 13.99 -0.75 -2.89
C PRO A 94 13.51 -0.53 -1.45
N LEU A 95 14.02 -1.32 -0.50
CA LEU A 95 13.61 -1.22 0.90
C LEU A 95 13.83 0.17 1.51
N SER A 96 14.81 0.93 1.00
CA SER A 96 15.07 2.31 1.41
C SER A 96 13.96 3.29 1.03
N ALA A 97 13.07 2.94 0.09
CA ALA A 97 11.98 3.82 -0.33
C ALA A 97 10.88 3.99 0.73
N PHE A 98 10.79 3.08 1.71
CA PHE A 98 9.74 3.14 2.75
C PHE A 98 9.97 4.23 3.80
N GLY A 99 11.12 4.92 3.80
CA GLY A 99 11.45 5.98 4.77
C GLY A 99 11.84 5.46 6.16
N SER A 100 11.34 4.30 6.58
CA SER A 100 11.79 3.58 7.77
C SER A 100 12.40 2.21 7.42
N PRO A 101 13.37 1.70 8.20
CA PRO A 101 14.00 0.41 7.94
C PRO A 101 13.00 -0.75 7.96
N VAL A 102 12.99 -1.56 6.91
CA VAL A 102 12.23 -2.83 6.85
C VAL A 102 13.18 -3.99 7.15
N ASN A 103 13.21 -4.42 8.41
CA ASN A 103 14.13 -5.44 8.92
C ASN A 103 13.55 -6.85 8.83
N GLY A 104 14.44 -7.86 8.81
CA GLY A 104 14.07 -9.28 8.84
C GLY A 104 13.62 -9.86 7.50
N PRO A 105 13.80 -11.16 7.24
CA PRO A 105 13.53 -11.73 5.91
C PRO A 105 12.04 -11.93 5.60
N ILE A 106 11.16 -11.92 6.61
CA ILE A 106 9.74 -12.23 6.46
C ILE A 106 8.92 -10.94 6.49
N LEU A 107 8.02 -10.82 5.52
CA LEU A 107 6.90 -9.87 5.53
C LEU A 107 5.68 -10.61 6.05
N TYR A 108 5.15 -10.17 7.18
CA TYR A 108 3.99 -10.79 7.82
C TYR A 108 2.70 -10.16 7.33
N ASN A 109 1.60 -10.92 7.37
CA ASN A 109 0.25 -10.40 7.07
C ASN A 109 0.15 -9.65 5.73
N VAL A 110 0.85 -10.14 4.70
CA VAL A 110 0.77 -9.58 3.36
C VAL A 110 -0.67 -9.66 2.87
N THR A 111 -1.26 -8.51 2.59
CA THR A 111 -2.68 -8.38 2.22
C THR A 111 -2.82 -7.35 1.12
N ALA A 112 -3.51 -7.71 0.03
CA ALA A 112 -3.92 -6.76 -0.99
C ALA A 112 -5.29 -6.18 -0.65
N LEU A 113 -5.46 -4.88 -0.88
CA LEU A 113 -6.67 -4.10 -0.65
C LEU A 113 -6.94 -3.23 -1.87
N SER A 114 -8.21 -3.08 -2.25
CA SER A 114 -8.65 -2.14 -3.27
C SER A 114 -9.87 -1.37 -2.81
N GLY A 115 -9.94 -0.10 -3.19
CA GLY A 115 -11.04 0.75 -2.75
C GLY A 115 -10.98 2.17 -3.29
N GLY A 116 -11.83 3.03 -2.73
CA GLY A 116 -11.89 4.45 -3.07
C GLY A 116 -11.72 5.38 -1.88
N ARG A 117 -11.13 6.55 -2.10
CA ARG A 117 -10.99 7.62 -1.11
C ARG A 117 -11.02 9.03 -1.72
N ASN A 118 -11.36 10.04 -0.92
CA ASN A 118 -11.30 11.46 -1.30
C ASN A 118 -9.99 12.11 -0.86
N ALA A 119 -9.48 11.73 0.30
CA ALA A 119 -8.24 12.21 0.89
C ALA A 119 -7.50 11.06 1.58
N ASP A 120 -6.28 11.30 2.01
CA ASP A 120 -5.41 10.29 2.62
C ASP A 120 -5.91 9.78 3.98
N ASP A 121 -6.67 10.61 4.70
CA ASP A 121 -7.27 10.36 6.01
C ASP A 121 -8.79 10.09 5.95
N ASP A 122 -9.32 9.87 4.74
CA ASP A 122 -10.73 9.57 4.50
C ASP A 122 -11.10 8.12 4.87
N LEU A 123 -12.39 7.88 5.16
CA LEU A 123 -12.92 6.52 5.28
C LEU A 123 -13.02 5.86 3.91
N TYR A 124 -12.54 4.64 3.78
CA TYR A 124 -12.47 3.96 2.48
C TYR A 124 -13.81 3.38 2.06
N ALA A 125 -14.11 3.51 0.76
CA ALA A 125 -15.08 2.64 0.11
C ALA A 125 -14.34 1.36 -0.30
N ASP A 126 -14.32 0.38 0.59
CA ASP A 126 -13.67 -0.92 0.35
C ASP A 126 -14.38 -1.68 -0.77
N VAL A 127 -13.60 -2.31 -1.65
CA VAL A 127 -14.11 -3.04 -2.82
C VAL A 127 -13.75 -4.52 -2.73
N ASP A 128 -12.48 -4.83 -2.48
CA ASP A 128 -11.99 -6.21 -2.40
C ASP A 128 -10.69 -6.29 -1.58
N ALA A 129 -10.50 -7.43 -0.94
CA ALA A 129 -9.34 -7.75 -0.12
C ALA A 129 -8.97 -9.23 -0.22
N THR A 130 -7.67 -9.53 -0.27
CA THR A 130 -7.21 -10.93 -0.27
C THR A 130 -7.13 -11.49 1.16
N PRO A 131 -7.19 -12.81 1.34
CA PRO A 131 -6.69 -13.44 2.57
C PRO A 131 -5.23 -13.05 2.81
N SER A 132 -4.85 -12.91 4.08
CA SER A 132 -3.48 -12.59 4.48
C SER A 132 -2.57 -13.82 4.43
N PHE A 133 -1.30 -13.62 4.07
CA PHE A 133 -0.26 -14.66 4.12
C PHE A 133 1.10 -14.06 4.49
N ASP A 134 2.06 -14.91 4.85
CA ASP A 134 3.43 -14.47 5.13
C ASP A 134 4.33 -14.72 3.90
N TYR A 135 5.27 -13.81 3.65
CA TYR A 135 6.13 -13.84 2.47
C TYR A 135 7.61 -13.69 2.84
N VAL A 136 8.46 -14.59 2.35
CA VAL A 136 9.92 -14.50 2.52
C VAL A 136 10.51 -13.65 1.39
N ARG A 137 11.15 -12.53 1.73
CA ARG A 137 11.80 -11.63 0.75
C ARG A 137 12.91 -12.35 -0.01
N GLY A 138 13.01 -12.07 -1.31
CA GLY A 138 14.02 -12.69 -2.18
C GLY A 138 13.73 -14.14 -2.59
N SER A 139 12.57 -14.69 -2.21
CA SER A 139 12.17 -16.05 -2.58
C SER A 139 11.53 -16.17 -3.98
N GLY A 140 11.31 -15.06 -4.69
CA GLY A 140 10.73 -15.04 -6.02
C GLY A 140 11.50 -14.16 -7.02
N THR A 141 11.52 -14.57 -8.28
CA THR A 141 11.90 -13.74 -9.44
C THR A 141 10.68 -12.92 -9.88
N GLY A 142 10.37 -11.82 -9.20
CA GLY A 142 9.27 -10.93 -9.58
C GLY A 142 9.79 -9.52 -9.81
N GLY A 143 9.39 -8.89 -10.93
CA GLY A 143 9.60 -7.46 -11.19
C GLY A 143 9.78 -7.05 -12.65
N ALA A 144 10.46 -7.87 -13.47
CA ALA A 144 11.09 -7.34 -14.68
C ALA A 144 10.32 -7.50 -16.01
N SER A 145 9.17 -8.17 -16.07
CA SER A 145 8.51 -8.43 -17.36
C SER A 145 7.02 -8.14 -17.33
N CYS A 146 6.63 -7.08 -18.04
CA CYS A 146 5.53 -7.21 -19.00
C CYS A 146 6.03 -8.05 -20.19
#